data_AF-S6TY84-F1
#
_entry.id   AF-S6TY84-F1
#
_cell.length_a   1.000
_cell.length_b   1.000
_cell.length_c   1.000
_cell.angle_alpha   90.00
_cell.angle_beta   90.00
_cell.angle_gamma   90.00
#
_symmetry.space_group_name_H-M   'P 1'
#
loop_
_entity.id
_entity.type
_entity.pdbx_description
1 polymer ?
#
loop_
_entity_poly.entity_id
_entity_poly.type
_entity_poly.pdbx_seq_one_letter_code
_entity_poly.pdbx_strand_id
1 'polypeptide(L)'
;MSNQLNSTPAQSHPRFIWFPLIPVLPAVAWILTQSGNRPAELIASAALVAIGVGAAFWAAQSQRNEVRSAVTQALDHHQAHSAQTAATATSAQLNEIFLGAMPIWAKQVESSRQQTETAIVELTDRFTGISERLQETVQASQHAAGELDGQNADGALKVLSQSDSELSQVIDSLKATQASRDQTLAQVRNLTAYTGELRTMAADVAAIAAQTNLLALNAAIEA
;
A
#
# COMPACT_ATOMS: atom_id res chain seq x y z
N MET A 1 32.84 11.37 18.45
CA MET A 1 32.46 10.49 19.58
C MET A 1 31.30 9.60 19.14
N SER A 2 31.51 8.43 18.55
CA SER A 2 31.92 7.14 19.15
C SER A 2 30.93 6.62 20.20
N ASN A 3 29.99 5.77 19.78
CA ASN A 3 29.56 4.61 20.56
C ASN A 3 29.10 3.51 19.60
N GLN A 4 30.07 2.70 19.16
CA GLN A 4 29.82 1.40 18.59
C GLN A 4 29.30 0.50 19.71
N LEU A 5 28.05 0.07 19.61
CA LEU A 5 27.50 -1.03 20.42
C LEU A 5 28.18 -2.31 19.94
N ASN A 6 29.25 -2.65 20.64
CA ASN A 6 30.01 -3.87 20.47
C ASN A 6 29.13 -5.06 20.90
N SER A 7 28.39 -5.63 19.95
CA SER A 7 27.69 -6.90 20.13
C SER A 7 28.72 -7.99 20.39
N THR A 8 28.81 -8.40 21.65
CA THR A 8 29.61 -9.55 22.06
C THR A 8 29.16 -10.78 21.28
N PRO A 9 30.04 -11.48 20.55
CA PRO A 9 29.68 -12.77 19.96
C PRO A 9 29.35 -13.72 21.11
N ALA A 10 28.13 -14.28 21.07
CA ALA A 10 27.73 -15.35 21.98
C ALA A 10 28.79 -16.44 21.93
N GLN A 11 29.55 -16.57 23.03
CA GLN A 11 30.52 -17.63 23.20
C GLN A 11 29.76 -18.94 23.24
N SER A 12 29.70 -19.62 22.09
CA SER A 12 29.32 -21.01 21.96
C SER A 12 30.35 -21.85 22.70
N HIS A 13 30.16 -22.04 24.00
CA HIS A 13 30.89 -23.06 24.73
C HIS A 13 30.43 -24.42 24.20
N PRO A 14 31.29 -25.19 23.51
CA PRO A 14 30.95 -26.56 23.19
C PRO A 14 30.94 -27.32 24.51
N ARG A 15 29.76 -27.56 25.09
CA ARG A 15 29.63 -28.41 26.27
C ARG A 15 30.17 -29.78 25.90
N PHE A 16 31.34 -30.04 26.45
CA PHE A 16 32.30 -31.07 26.10
C PHE A 16 31.69 -32.46 26.37
N ILE A 17 31.20 -33.10 25.31
CA ILE A 17 30.46 -34.38 25.29
C ILE A 17 31.29 -35.55 25.88
N TRP A 18 32.59 -35.35 26.13
CA TRP A 18 33.53 -36.36 26.63
C TRP A 18 33.62 -36.48 28.16
N PHE A 19 33.03 -35.56 28.93
CA PHE A 19 33.16 -35.57 30.40
C PHE A 19 32.64 -36.84 31.10
N PRO A 20 31.56 -37.53 30.65
CA PRO A 20 31.11 -38.74 31.34
C PRO A 20 31.95 -39.99 31.02
N LEU A 21 32.82 -39.95 30.01
CA LEU A 21 33.60 -41.12 29.58
C LEU A 21 34.97 -41.21 30.27
N ILE A 22 35.49 -40.07 30.73
CA ILE A 22 36.77 -39.94 31.44
C ILE A 22 36.85 -40.77 32.73
N PRO A 23 35.80 -40.85 33.59
CA PRO A 23 35.87 -41.69 34.79
C PRO A 23 35.58 -43.18 34.55
N VAL A 24 34.97 -43.54 33.42
CA VAL A 24 34.54 -44.93 33.15
C VAL A 24 35.73 -45.82 32.75
N LEU A 25 36.65 -45.30 31.95
CA LEU A 25 37.86 -46.02 31.52
C LEU A 25 38.78 -46.46 32.69
N PRO A 26 39.14 -45.61 33.66
CA PRO A 26 39.95 -46.03 34.81
C PRO A 26 39.20 -46.98 35.75
N ALA A 27 37.88 -46.82 35.89
CA ALA A 27 37.06 -47.71 36.73
C ALA A 27 36.98 -49.14 36.16
N VAL A 28 36.82 -49.28 34.83
CA VAL A 28 36.81 -50.58 34.14
C VAL A 28 38.20 -51.23 34.16
N ALA A 29 39.27 -50.44 33.96
CA ALA A 29 40.64 -50.93 34.03
C ALA A 29 41.00 -51.44 35.44
N TRP A 30 40.58 -50.71 36.49
CA TRP A 30 40.79 -51.11 37.89
C TRP A 30 40.07 -52.43 38.23
N ILE A 31 38.83 -52.60 37.75
CA ILE A 31 38.05 -53.83 37.94
C ILE A 31 38.66 -55.03 37.20
N LEU A 32 39.19 -54.84 35.99
CA LEU A 32 39.86 -55.91 35.24
C LEU A 32 41.12 -56.41 35.94
N THR A 33 41.86 -55.51 36.61
CA THR A 33 43.08 -55.89 37.38
C THR A 33 42.80 -56.65 38.67
N GLN A 34 41.54 -56.69 39.14
CA GLN A 34 41.14 -57.37 40.37
C GLN A 34 40.31 -58.66 40.11
N SER A 35 40.17 -59.08 38.85
CA SER A 35 39.23 -60.13 38.45
C SER A 35 39.71 -61.55 38.77
N GLY A 36 39.30 -62.05 39.94
CA GLY A 36 39.24 -63.47 40.26
C GLY A 36 37.90 -64.07 39.84
N ASN A 37 37.67 -64.24 38.53
CA ASN A 37 36.58 -64.99 37.88
C ASN A 37 35.23 -65.12 38.64
N ARG A 38 34.63 -64.01 39.10
CA ARG A 38 33.28 -63.97 39.72
C ARG A 38 32.28 -63.32 38.75
N PRO A 39 31.15 -63.98 38.39
CA PRO A 39 30.19 -63.45 37.39
C PRO A 39 29.51 -62.15 37.83
N ALA A 40 29.54 -61.82 39.12
CA ALA A 40 29.00 -60.56 39.65
C ALA A 40 29.75 -59.31 39.16
N GLU A 41 31.05 -59.40 38.84
CA GLU A 41 31.86 -58.25 38.41
C GLU A 41 31.57 -57.84 36.95
N LEU A 42 31.20 -58.81 36.10
CA LEU A 42 30.80 -58.56 34.71
C LEU A 42 29.44 -57.85 34.64
N ILE A 43 28.53 -58.17 35.54
CA ILE A 43 27.22 -57.51 35.62
C ILE A 43 27.39 -56.05 36.08
N ALA A 44 28.29 -55.80 37.04
CA ALA A 44 28.57 -54.45 37.54
C ALA A 44 29.21 -53.54 36.47
N SER A 45 30.15 -54.06 35.67
CA SER A 45 30.77 -53.29 34.58
C SER A 45 29.80 -53.02 33.43
N ALA A 46 28.97 -54.00 33.07
CA ALA A 46 27.90 -53.82 32.08
C ALA A 46 26.88 -52.76 32.52
N ALA A 47 26.51 -52.74 33.80
CA ALA A 47 25.60 -51.73 34.36
C ALA A 47 26.20 -50.31 34.28
N LEU A 48 27.49 -50.16 34.58
CA LEU A 48 28.18 -48.86 34.47
C LEU A 48 28.24 -48.34 33.03
N VAL A 49 28.51 -49.21 32.06
CA VAL A 49 28.53 -48.83 30.64
C VAL A 49 27.12 -48.42 30.19
N ALA A 50 26.09 -49.16 30.58
CA ALA A 50 24.70 -48.83 30.24
C ALA A 50 24.28 -47.46 30.80
N ILE A 51 24.65 -47.15 32.05
CA ILE A 51 24.38 -45.84 32.67
C ILE A 51 25.15 -44.72 31.92
N GLY A 52 26.41 -44.95 31.56
CA GLY A 52 27.21 -43.98 30.80
C GLY A 52 26.61 -43.66 29.42
N VAL A 53 26.17 -44.68 28.69
CA VAL A 53 25.50 -44.52 27.37
C VAL A 53 24.15 -43.82 27.52
N GLY A 54 23.36 -44.19 28.53
CA GLY A 54 22.07 -43.53 28.82
C GLY A 54 22.23 -42.05 29.15
N ALA A 55 23.22 -41.70 29.99
CA ALA A 55 23.53 -40.31 30.33
C ALA A 55 24.02 -39.51 29.10
N ALA A 56 24.86 -40.11 28.26
CA ALA A 56 25.33 -39.47 27.03
C ALA A 56 24.19 -39.24 26.02
N PHE A 57 23.29 -40.21 25.87
CA PHE A 57 22.12 -40.09 25.01
C PHE A 57 21.14 -39.02 25.51
N TRP A 58 20.87 -39.00 26.82
CA TRP A 58 20.00 -37.99 27.44
C TRP A 58 20.57 -36.57 27.32
N ALA A 59 21.88 -36.40 27.56
CA ALA A 59 22.57 -35.13 27.38
C ALA A 59 22.54 -34.66 25.91
N ALA A 60 22.80 -35.56 24.96
CA ALA A 60 22.73 -35.25 23.53
C ALA A 60 21.31 -34.86 23.08
N GLN A 61 20.29 -35.53 23.62
CA GLN A 61 18.89 -35.25 23.29
C GLN A 61 18.40 -33.94 23.92
N SER A 62 18.79 -33.65 25.17
CA SER A 62 18.49 -32.39 25.86
C SER A 62 19.07 -31.19 25.09
N GLN A 63 20.32 -31.31 24.64
CA GLN A 63 21.01 -30.23 23.94
C GLN A 63 20.42 -29.96 22.54
N ARG A 64 19.92 -31.01 21.86
CA ARG A 64 19.19 -30.86 20.59
C ARG A 64 17.90 -30.05 20.75
N ASN A 65 17.21 -30.22 21.87
CA ASN A 65 15.99 -29.45 22.13
C ASN A 65 16.29 -27.97 22.39
N GLU A 66 17.35 -27.65 23.15
CA GLU A 66 17.77 -26.26 23.39
C GLU A 66 18.22 -25.56 22.10
N VAL A 67 18.97 -26.25 21.24
CA VAL A 67 19.42 -25.70 19.95
C VAL A 67 18.24 -25.45 19.01
N ARG A 68 17.27 -26.37 18.97
CA ARG A 68 16.04 -26.18 18.17
C ARG A 68 15.26 -24.96 18.65
N SER A 69 15.08 -24.78 19.96
CA SER A 69 14.39 -23.61 20.49
C SER A 69 15.14 -22.30 20.19
N ALA A 70 16.47 -22.31 20.26
CA ALA A 70 17.28 -21.12 19.94
C ALA A 70 17.19 -20.76 18.46
N VAL A 71 17.13 -21.75 17.56
CA VAL A 71 16.96 -21.54 16.12
C VAL A 71 15.57 -21.00 15.80
N THR A 72 14.51 -21.55 16.40
CA THR A 72 13.15 -21.05 16.19
C THR A 72 13.01 -19.60 16.67
N GLN A 73 13.53 -19.28 17.87
CA GLN A 73 13.52 -17.90 18.38
C GLN A 73 14.30 -16.93 17.49
N ALA A 74 15.44 -17.36 16.93
CA ALA A 74 16.20 -16.53 16.00
C ALA A 74 15.41 -16.28 14.70
N LEU A 75 14.76 -17.30 14.15
CA LEU A 75 13.92 -17.16 12.96
C LEU A 75 12.72 -16.23 13.21
N ASP A 76 12.03 -16.38 14.34
CA ASP A 76 10.89 -15.54 14.71
C ASP A 76 11.29 -14.06 14.87
N HIS A 77 12.44 -13.79 15.49
CA HIS A 77 12.99 -12.43 15.57
C HIS A 77 13.33 -11.86 14.19
N HIS A 78 13.97 -12.63 13.32
CA HIS A 78 14.25 -12.20 11.95
C HIS A 78 12.97 -11.93 11.15
N GLN A 79 11.95 -12.74 11.33
CA GLN A 79 10.68 -12.59 10.62
C GLN A 79 9.88 -11.39 11.12
N ALA A 80 9.82 -11.18 12.44
CA ALA A 80 9.18 -9.99 13.03
C ALA A 80 9.87 -8.69 12.59
N HIS A 81 11.22 -8.64 12.58
CA HIS A 81 11.95 -7.48 12.10
C HIS A 81 11.74 -7.23 10.61
N SER A 82 11.68 -8.28 9.79
CA SER A 82 11.43 -8.16 8.36
C SER A 82 10.01 -7.64 8.08
N ALA A 83 9.01 -8.14 8.80
CA ALA A 83 7.62 -7.67 8.68
C ALA A 83 7.46 -6.21 9.10
N GLN A 84 8.09 -5.80 10.21
CA GLN A 84 8.08 -4.40 10.66
C GLN A 84 8.75 -3.47 9.65
N THR A 85 9.90 -3.89 9.11
CA THR A 85 10.65 -3.12 8.10
C THR A 85 9.85 -2.97 6.81
N ALA A 86 9.21 -4.06 6.35
CA ALA A 86 8.35 -4.04 5.17
C ALA A 86 7.15 -3.09 5.36
N ALA A 87 6.45 -3.14 6.50
CA ALA A 87 5.33 -2.24 6.78
C ALA A 87 5.77 -0.76 6.80
N THR A 88 6.94 -0.48 7.40
CA THR A 88 7.51 0.88 7.44
C THR A 88 7.89 1.35 6.03
N ALA A 89 8.52 0.49 5.23
CA ALA A 89 8.86 0.80 3.84
C ALA A 89 7.63 1.09 2.97
N THR A 90 6.56 0.29 3.10
CA THR A 90 5.29 0.54 2.41
C THR A 90 4.70 1.89 2.80
N SER A 91 4.69 2.23 4.09
CA SER A 91 4.18 3.53 4.55
C SER A 91 4.99 4.71 4.01
N ALA A 92 6.32 4.57 3.93
CA ALA A 92 7.20 5.59 3.39
C ALA A 92 6.97 5.77 1.87
N GLN A 93 6.82 4.67 1.12
CA GLN A 93 6.54 4.70 -0.30
C GLN A 93 5.18 5.35 -0.61
N LEU A 94 4.14 5.04 0.16
CA LEU A 94 2.84 5.70 0.02
C LEU A 94 2.95 7.20 0.29
N ASN A 95 3.67 7.59 1.35
CA ASN A 95 3.88 9.00 1.66
C ASN A 95 4.61 9.74 0.53
N GLU A 96 5.60 9.11 -0.11
CA GLU A 96 6.30 9.66 -1.28
C GLU A 96 5.35 9.86 -2.47
N ILE A 97 4.50 8.88 -2.77
CA ILE A 97 3.50 8.98 -3.83
C ILE A 97 2.51 10.12 -3.53
N PHE A 98 2.01 10.23 -2.29
CA PHE A 98 1.10 11.30 -1.90
C PHE A 98 1.76 12.69 -2.01
N LEU A 99 3.01 12.83 -1.54
CA LEU A 99 3.77 14.07 -1.70
C LEU A 99 4.00 14.42 -3.17
N GLY A 100 4.19 13.43 -4.05
CA GLY A 100 4.32 13.63 -5.49
C GLY A 100 3.01 14.00 -6.18
N ALA A 101 1.88 13.46 -5.73
CA ALA A 101 0.56 13.69 -6.35
C ALA A 101 -0.08 15.04 -5.95
N MET A 102 0.10 15.48 -4.70
CA MET A 102 -0.41 16.76 -4.20
C MET A 102 -0.11 17.98 -5.08
N PRO A 103 1.14 18.22 -5.54
CA PRO A 103 1.45 19.36 -6.40
C PRO A 103 0.81 19.23 -7.79
N ILE A 104 0.63 18.00 -8.30
CA ILE A 104 -0.05 17.77 -9.59
C ILE A 104 -1.51 18.18 -9.47
N TRP A 105 -2.20 17.78 -8.40
CA TRP A 105 -3.58 18.18 -8.15
C TRP A 105 -3.72 19.69 -7.96
N ALA A 106 -2.82 20.31 -7.20
CA ALA A 106 -2.79 21.76 -7.04
C ALA A 106 -2.64 22.48 -8.40
N LYS A 107 -1.71 22.01 -9.25
CA LYS A 107 -1.52 22.55 -10.60
C LYS A 107 -2.75 22.35 -11.49
N GLN A 108 -3.42 21.20 -11.39
CA GLN A 108 -4.62 20.92 -12.17
C GLN A 108 -5.80 21.82 -11.77
N VAL A 109 -5.97 22.06 -10.47
CA VAL A 109 -6.98 23.00 -9.95
C VAL A 109 -6.70 24.41 -10.45
N GLU A 110 -5.45 24.89 -10.36
CA GLU A 110 -5.10 26.23 -10.83
C GLU A 110 -5.28 26.36 -12.35
N SER A 111 -4.85 25.35 -13.11
CA SER A 111 -5.07 25.29 -14.57
C SER A 111 -6.56 25.35 -14.92
N SER A 112 -7.41 24.59 -14.22
CA SER A 112 -8.86 24.62 -14.42
C SER A 112 -9.47 25.98 -14.06
N ARG A 113 -8.98 26.63 -13.00
CA ARG A 113 -9.40 27.99 -12.61
C ARG A 113 -9.06 28.98 -13.72
N GLN A 114 -7.83 28.95 -14.21
CA GLN A 114 -7.34 29.85 -15.25
C GLN A 114 -8.06 29.64 -16.59
N GLN A 115 -8.34 28.39 -16.97
CA GLN A 115 -9.14 28.08 -18.15
C GLN A 115 -10.56 28.62 -18.04
N THR A 116 -11.18 28.52 -16.86
CA THR A 116 -12.54 29.04 -16.61
C THR A 116 -12.55 30.56 -16.69
N GLU A 117 -11.55 31.22 -16.09
CA GLU A 117 -11.39 32.67 -16.15
C GLU A 117 -11.25 33.16 -17.60
N THR A 118 -10.36 32.53 -18.38
CA THR A 118 -10.19 32.84 -19.80
C THR A 118 -11.48 32.63 -20.60
N ALA A 119 -12.18 31.52 -20.39
CA ALA A 119 -13.43 31.22 -21.10
C ALA A 119 -14.54 32.24 -20.78
N ILE A 120 -14.60 32.72 -19.53
CA ILE A 120 -15.56 33.77 -19.12
C ILE A 120 -15.21 35.10 -19.80
N VAL A 121 -13.94 35.47 -19.84
CA VAL A 121 -13.49 36.70 -20.54
C VAL A 121 -13.82 36.62 -22.02
N GLU A 122 -13.48 35.53 -22.68
CA GLU A 122 -13.78 35.33 -24.11
C GLU A 122 -15.29 35.37 -24.39
N LEU A 123 -16.10 34.75 -23.53
CA LEU A 123 -17.56 34.78 -23.66
C LEU A 123 -18.11 36.21 -23.49
N THR A 124 -17.56 36.97 -22.54
CA THR A 124 -17.97 38.34 -22.28
C THR A 124 -17.61 39.27 -23.45
N ASP A 125 -16.41 39.09 -24.02
CA ASP A 125 -15.94 39.86 -25.17
C ASP A 125 -16.80 39.57 -26.41
N ARG A 126 -17.10 38.29 -26.66
CA ARG A 126 -18.03 37.88 -27.73
C ARG A 126 -19.42 38.46 -27.54
N PHE A 127 -19.96 38.46 -26.32
CA PHE A 127 -21.27 39.05 -26.05
C PHE A 127 -21.28 40.57 -26.27
N THR A 128 -20.21 41.25 -25.87
CA THR A 128 -20.04 42.69 -26.09
C THR A 128 -19.99 43.00 -27.59
N GLY A 129 -19.18 42.26 -28.36
CA GLY A 129 -19.11 42.42 -29.82
C GLY A 129 -20.43 42.11 -30.54
N ILE A 130 -21.22 41.13 -30.06
CA ILE A 130 -22.57 40.88 -30.58
C ILE A 130 -23.48 42.07 -30.27
N SER A 131 -23.45 42.61 -29.05
CA SER A 131 -24.28 43.76 -28.65
C SER A 131 -23.94 45.00 -29.48
N GLU A 132 -22.66 45.29 -29.72
CA GLU A 132 -22.22 46.41 -30.54
C GLU A 132 -22.70 46.28 -31.98
N ARG A 133 -22.51 45.11 -32.61
CA ARG A 133 -23.00 44.85 -33.97
C ARG A 133 -24.51 44.95 -34.09
N LEU A 134 -25.26 44.48 -33.09
CA LEU A 134 -26.71 44.62 -33.04
C LEU A 134 -27.10 46.10 -33.01
N GLN A 135 -26.43 46.89 -32.19
CA GLN A 135 -26.71 48.32 -32.02
C GLN A 135 -26.35 49.14 -33.27
N GLU A 136 -25.24 48.82 -33.92
CA GLU A 136 -24.85 49.39 -35.22
C GLU A 136 -25.87 49.03 -36.32
N THR A 137 -26.30 47.77 -36.37
CA THR A 137 -27.30 47.31 -37.34
C THR A 137 -28.66 48.00 -37.14
N VAL A 138 -29.07 48.22 -35.88
CA VAL A 138 -30.31 48.94 -35.55
C VAL A 138 -30.20 50.42 -35.93
N GLN A 139 -29.08 51.09 -35.63
CA GLN A 139 -28.87 52.48 -36.05
C GLN A 139 -28.85 52.62 -37.57
N ALA A 140 -28.14 51.75 -38.29
CA ALA A 140 -28.12 51.74 -39.74
C ALA A 140 -29.52 51.51 -40.33
N SER A 141 -30.30 50.59 -39.74
CA SER A 141 -31.68 50.33 -40.14
C SER A 141 -32.60 51.54 -39.88
N GLN A 142 -32.45 52.23 -38.75
CA GLN A 142 -33.22 53.44 -38.43
C GLN A 142 -32.85 54.61 -39.34
N HIS A 143 -31.58 54.78 -39.68
CA HIS A 143 -31.14 55.82 -40.60
C HIS A 143 -31.67 55.56 -42.02
N ALA A 144 -31.54 54.33 -42.53
CA ALA A 144 -32.08 53.92 -43.82
C ALA A 144 -33.62 53.99 -43.88
N ALA A 145 -34.31 53.75 -42.77
CA ALA A 145 -35.76 53.88 -42.67
C ALA A 145 -36.24 55.33 -42.49
N GLY A 146 -35.44 56.19 -41.85
CA GLY A 146 -35.75 57.62 -41.68
C GLY A 146 -35.54 58.44 -42.96
N GLU A 147 -34.76 57.92 -43.91
CA GLU A 147 -34.43 58.61 -45.17
C GLU A 147 -35.29 58.17 -46.36
N LEU A 148 -36.10 57.11 -46.20
CA LEU A 148 -36.95 56.54 -47.24
C LEU A 148 -38.37 56.28 -46.73
N ASP A 149 -39.25 57.22 -47.03
CA ASP A 149 -40.70 57.14 -46.93
C ASP A 149 -41.25 55.81 -47.52
N GLY A 150 -41.81 54.95 -46.64
CA GLY A 150 -42.92 54.06 -46.99
C GLY A 150 -42.69 52.58 -47.36
N GLN A 151 -41.47 52.04 -47.55
CA GLN A 151 -41.32 50.67 -48.12
C GLN A 151 -40.42 49.65 -47.39
N ASN A 152 -39.67 50.01 -46.34
CA ASN A 152 -38.58 49.16 -45.80
C ASN A 152 -38.86 48.41 -44.47
N ALA A 153 -40.11 48.36 -43.99
CA ALA A 153 -40.46 47.61 -42.77
C ALA A 153 -40.11 46.10 -42.85
N ASP A 154 -40.01 45.57 -44.06
CA ASP A 154 -39.73 44.14 -44.33
C ASP A 154 -38.24 43.75 -44.06
N GLY A 155 -37.32 44.70 -44.22
CA GLY A 155 -35.88 44.45 -44.01
C GLY A 155 -35.51 44.29 -42.53
N ALA A 156 -36.07 45.13 -41.65
CA ALA A 156 -35.83 45.08 -40.21
C ALA A 156 -36.39 43.78 -39.58
N LEU A 157 -37.54 43.32 -40.06
CA LEU A 157 -38.15 42.05 -39.61
C LEU A 157 -37.26 40.85 -39.97
N LYS A 158 -36.63 40.88 -41.16
CA LYS A 158 -35.72 39.82 -41.61
C LYS A 158 -34.46 39.71 -40.75
N VAL A 159 -33.83 40.85 -40.41
CA VAL A 159 -32.65 40.89 -39.53
C VAL A 159 -32.98 40.37 -38.13
N LEU A 160 -34.12 40.77 -37.57
CA LEU A 160 -34.56 40.28 -36.26
C LEU A 160 -34.76 38.76 -36.25
N SER A 161 -35.38 38.20 -37.30
CA SER A 161 -35.57 36.75 -37.43
C SER A 161 -34.26 35.96 -37.52
N GLN A 162 -33.23 36.55 -38.16
CA GLN A 162 -31.90 35.98 -38.26
C GLN A 162 -31.18 35.99 -36.91
N SER A 163 -31.28 37.09 -36.15
CA SER A 163 -30.69 37.21 -34.81
C SER A 163 -31.34 36.24 -33.80
N ASP A 164 -32.66 36.03 -33.89
CA ASP A 164 -33.35 35.03 -33.06
C ASP A 164 -32.86 33.61 -33.35
N SER A 165 -32.62 33.28 -34.63
CA SER A 165 -32.07 31.98 -35.04
C SER A 165 -30.66 31.77 -34.51
N GLU A 166 -29.79 32.77 -34.63
CA GLU A 166 -28.41 32.72 -34.11
C GLU A 166 -28.37 32.62 -32.59
N LEU A 167 -29.25 33.35 -31.88
CA LEU A 167 -29.36 33.26 -30.43
C LEU A 167 -29.84 31.88 -29.98
N SER A 168 -30.81 31.30 -30.68
CA SER A 168 -31.27 29.93 -30.42
C SER A 168 -30.12 28.92 -30.59
N GLN A 169 -29.30 29.09 -31.63
CA GLN A 169 -28.15 28.21 -31.88
C GLN A 169 -27.08 28.33 -30.78
N VAL A 170 -26.84 29.52 -30.25
CA VAL A 170 -25.94 29.74 -29.10
C VAL A 170 -26.50 29.08 -27.83
N ILE A 171 -27.80 29.22 -27.57
CA ILE A 171 -28.47 28.57 -26.43
C ILE A 171 -28.34 27.04 -26.53
N ASP A 172 -28.51 26.46 -27.72
CA ASP A 172 -28.38 25.03 -27.94
C ASP A 172 -26.94 24.55 -27.72
N SER A 173 -25.94 25.32 -28.15
CA SER A 173 -24.53 25.05 -27.87
C SER A 173 -24.20 25.10 -26.36
N LEU A 174 -24.79 26.07 -25.64
CA LEU A 174 -24.63 26.19 -24.19
C LEU A 174 -25.27 25.00 -23.46
N LYS A 175 -26.47 24.57 -23.88
CA LYS A 175 -27.14 23.37 -23.37
C LYS A 175 -26.32 22.10 -23.62
N ALA A 176 -25.76 21.94 -24.82
CA ALA A 176 -24.92 20.80 -25.15
C ALA A 176 -23.64 20.76 -24.28
N THR A 177 -23.04 21.93 -24.03
CA THR A 177 -21.87 22.06 -23.14
C THR A 177 -22.22 21.70 -21.70
N GLN A 178 -23.38 22.16 -21.21
CA GLN A 178 -23.86 21.83 -19.87
C GLN A 178 -24.13 20.33 -19.72
N ALA A 179 -24.77 19.69 -20.70
CA ALA A 179 -25.01 18.25 -20.70
C ALA A 179 -23.69 17.45 -20.67
N SER A 180 -22.69 17.87 -21.44
CA SER A 180 -21.35 17.27 -21.43
C SER A 180 -20.68 17.38 -20.06
N ARG A 181 -20.77 18.55 -19.41
CA ARG A 181 -20.27 18.76 -18.05
C ARG A 181 -20.93 17.83 -17.03
N ASP A 182 -22.25 17.70 -17.09
CA ASP A 182 -23.02 16.84 -16.19
C ASP A 182 -22.63 15.36 -16.38
N GLN A 183 -22.41 14.93 -17.62
CA GLN A 183 -21.91 13.58 -17.93
C GLN A 183 -20.50 13.34 -17.36
N THR A 184 -19.58 14.30 -17.50
CA THR A 184 -18.24 14.18 -16.92
C THR A 184 -18.29 14.11 -15.38
N LEU A 185 -19.13 14.94 -14.74
CA LEU A 185 -19.33 14.88 -13.29
C LEU A 185 -19.88 13.53 -12.83
N ALA A 186 -20.79 12.92 -13.60
CA ALA A 186 -21.28 11.58 -13.33
C ALA A 186 -20.16 10.52 -13.40
N GLN A 187 -19.28 10.60 -14.40
CA GLN A 187 -18.10 9.71 -14.50
C GLN A 187 -17.14 9.85 -13.31
N VAL A 188 -16.85 11.08 -12.87
CA VAL A 188 -16.00 11.34 -11.69
C VAL A 188 -16.62 10.75 -10.42
N ARG A 189 -17.95 10.89 -10.25
CA ARG A 189 -18.67 10.27 -9.12
C ARG A 189 -18.57 8.74 -9.15
N ASN A 190 -18.69 8.12 -10.33
CA ASN A 190 -18.50 6.66 -10.48
C ASN A 190 -17.09 6.21 -10.12
N LEU A 191 -16.04 6.95 -10.51
CA LEU A 191 -14.67 6.64 -10.09
C LEU A 191 -14.52 6.67 -8.56
N THR A 192 -15.17 7.63 -7.90
CA THR A 192 -15.15 7.73 -6.43
C THR A 192 -15.81 6.51 -5.79
N ALA A 193 -16.92 6.02 -6.37
CA ALA A 193 -17.59 4.79 -5.93
C ALA A 193 -16.70 3.55 -6.08
N TYR A 194 -16.06 3.36 -7.25
CA TYR A 194 -15.10 2.27 -7.48
C TYR A 194 -13.93 2.30 -6.48
N THR A 195 -13.45 3.49 -6.14
CA THR A 195 -12.38 3.65 -5.13
C THR A 195 -12.85 3.19 -3.74
N GLY A 196 -14.13 3.45 -3.41
CA GLY A 196 -14.76 2.93 -2.19
C GLY A 196 -14.87 1.41 -2.19
N GLU A 197 -15.25 0.81 -3.32
CA GLU A 197 -15.34 -0.64 -3.50
C GLU A 197 -13.98 -1.33 -3.36
N LEU A 198 -12.92 -0.75 -3.95
CA LEU A 198 -11.54 -1.21 -3.77
C LEU A 198 -11.08 -1.15 -2.31
N ARG A 199 -11.47 -0.10 -1.57
CA ARG A 199 -11.18 0.00 -0.13
C ARG A 199 -11.86 -1.11 0.66
N THR A 200 -13.09 -1.45 0.33
CA THR A 200 -13.82 -2.57 0.96
C THR A 200 -13.13 -3.89 0.66
N MET A 201 -12.77 -4.16 -0.62
CA MET A 201 -12.03 -5.37 -0.98
C MET A 201 -10.68 -5.46 -0.24
N ALA A 202 -9.96 -4.35 -0.09
CA ALA A 202 -8.72 -4.32 0.66
C ALA A 202 -8.92 -4.63 2.15
N ALA A 203 -10.02 -4.15 2.76
CA ALA A 203 -10.38 -4.47 4.14
C ALA A 203 -10.75 -5.95 4.31
N ASP A 204 -11.47 -6.54 3.36
CA ASP A 204 -11.82 -7.96 3.38
C ASP A 204 -10.58 -8.84 3.25
N VAL A 205 -9.63 -8.49 2.36
CA VAL A 205 -8.33 -9.18 2.24
C VAL A 205 -7.53 -9.07 3.55
N ALA A 206 -7.53 -7.90 4.20
CA ALA A 206 -6.88 -7.73 5.50
C ALA A 206 -7.52 -8.61 6.59
N ALA A 207 -8.85 -8.75 6.60
CA ALA A 207 -9.56 -9.61 7.53
C ALA A 207 -9.26 -11.10 7.31
N ILE A 208 -9.22 -11.55 6.05
CA ILE A 208 -8.85 -12.93 5.69
C ILE A 208 -7.39 -13.21 6.09
N ALA A 209 -6.48 -12.27 5.85
CA ALA A 209 -5.08 -12.40 6.27
C ALA A 209 -4.97 -12.51 7.79
N ALA A 210 -5.72 -11.70 8.55
CA ALA A 210 -5.75 -11.77 10.00
C ALA A 210 -6.32 -13.11 10.52
N GLN A 211 -7.38 -13.63 9.90
CA GLN A 211 -7.96 -14.93 10.25
C GLN A 211 -7.01 -16.08 9.91
N THR A 212 -6.33 -16.01 8.77
CA THR A 212 -5.31 -16.99 8.35
C THR A 212 -4.13 -16.98 9.32
N ASN A 213 -3.69 -15.80 9.75
CA ASN A 213 -2.65 -15.66 10.77
C ASN A 213 -3.07 -16.28 12.11
N LEU A 214 -4.33 -16.07 12.53
CA LEU A 214 -4.86 -16.71 13.74
C LEU A 214 -4.96 -18.23 13.62
N LEU A 215 -5.37 -18.74 12.46
CA LEU A 215 -5.48 -20.18 12.21
C LEU A 215 -4.10 -20.85 12.18
N ALA A 216 -3.14 -20.21 11.51
CA ALA A 216 -1.76 -20.67 11.46
C ALA A 216 -1.11 -20.65 12.85
N LEU A 217 -1.39 -19.62 13.64
CA LEU A 217 -0.92 -19.53 15.03
C LEU A 217 -1.53 -20.63 15.91
N ASN A 218 -2.84 -20.88 15.82
CA ASN A 218 -3.49 -21.97 16.55
C ASN A 218 -2.95 -23.35 16.13
N ALA A 219 -2.71 -23.57 14.83
CA ALA A 219 -2.12 -24.80 14.35
C ALA A 219 -0.68 -25.01 14.84
N ALA A 220 0.09 -23.95 15.05
CA ALA A 220 1.44 -24.01 15.62
C ALA A 220 1.46 -24.24 17.14
N ILE A 221 0.38 -23.90 17.85
CA ILE A 221 0.22 -24.18 19.28
C ILE A 221 -0.22 -25.63 19.52
N GLU A 222 -1.03 -26.19 18.61
CA GLU A 222 -1.62 -27.53 18.75
C GLU A 222 -0.73 -28.68 18.21
N ALA A 223 0.33 -28.37 17.47
CA ALA A 223 1.30 -29.33 16.92
C ALA A 223 2.53 -29.52 17.83
#